data_AF-A0A453K5B5-F1
#
_entry.id   AF-A0A453K5B5-F1
#
_cell.length_a   1.000
_cell.length_b   1.000
_cell.length_c   1.000
_cell.angle_alpha   90.00
_cell.angle_beta   90.00
_cell.angle_gamma   90.00
#
_symmetry.space_group_name_H-M   'P 1'
#
loop_
_entity.id
_entity.type
_entity.pdbx_description
1 polymer ?
#
loop_
_entity_poly.entity_id
_entity_poly.type
_entity_poly.pdbx_seq_one_letter_code
_entity_poly.pdbx_strand_id
1 'polypeptide(L)' 'MLFNHLEVNFIMKPGDRAAQMIVQVIATPEVAEVEDLDATVRREGVFGSTDV' A
#
# COMPACT_ATOMS: atom_id res chain seq x y z
N MET A 1 -9.17 4.76 -8.44
CA MET A 1 -9.33 3.73 -9.49
C MET A 1 -10.27 2.67 -8.94
N LEU A 2 -11.28 2.25 -9.72
CA LEU A 2 -12.21 1.19 -9.33
C LEU A 2 -11.90 -0.05 -10.17
N PHE A 3 -11.72 -1.18 -9.51
CA PHE A 3 -11.58 -2.48 -10.17
C PHE A 3 -12.79 -3.32 -9.83
N ASN A 4 -13.48 -3.79 -10.86
CA ASN A 4 -14.51 -4.80 -10.72
C ASN A 4 -13.88 -6.15 -11.08
N HIS A 5 -13.82 -7.08 -10.11
CA HIS A 5 -13.22 -8.40 -10.29
C HIS A 5 -14.24 -9.46 -10.74
N LEU A 6 -15.47 -9.06 -11.05
CA LEU A 6 -16.53 -9.95 -11.54
C LEU A 6 -16.65 -9.90 -13.06
N GLU A 7 -17.14 -10.99 -13.65
CA GLU A 7 -17.43 -11.08 -15.10
C GLU A 7 -18.73 -10.36 -15.52
N VAL A 8 -19.35 -9.64 -14.59
CA VAL A 8 -20.61 -8.90 -14.83
C VAL A 8 -20.39 -7.40 -14.70
N ASN A 9 -21.18 -6.63 -15.47
CA ASN A 9 -21.11 -5.17 -15.46
C ASN A 9 -21.51 -4.58 -14.09
N PHE A 10 -20.77 -3.57 -13.65
CA PHE A 10 -21.11 -2.74 -12.50
C PHE A 10 -21.49 -1.34 -12.96
N ILE A 11 -22.75 -0.94 -12.74
CA ILE A 11 -23.30 0.34 -13.20
C ILE A 11 -23.29 1.34 -12.05
N MET A 12 -22.60 2.46 -12.25
CA MET A 12 -22.57 3.59 -11.31
C MET A 12 -23.42 4.74 -11.83
N LYS A 13 -24.21 5.35 -10.94
CA LYS A 13 -25.01 6.54 -11.24
C LYS A 13 -24.41 7.78 -10.58
N PRO A 14 -24.67 8.98 -11.11
CA PRO A 14 -24.34 10.22 -10.42
C PRO A 14 -24.93 10.25 -9.01
N GLY A 15 -24.07 10.45 -8.00
CA GLY A 15 -24.45 10.44 -6.58
C GLY A 15 -24.18 9.13 -5.83
N ASP A 16 -23.84 8.04 -6.52
CA ASP A 16 -23.46 6.80 -5.86
C ASP A 16 -22.10 6.93 -5.15
N ARG A 17 -22.01 6.39 -3.93
CA ARG A 17 -20.77 6.38 -3.14
C ARG A 17 -19.97 5.12 -3.48
N ALA A 18 -18.83 5.28 -4.16
CA ALA A 18 -17.98 4.17 -4.61
C ALA A 18 -16.71 3.96 -3.77
N ALA A 19 -16.34 4.93 -2.93
CA ALA A 19 -15.13 4.89 -2.12
C ALA A 19 -15.26 5.85 -0.93
N GLN A 20 -14.25 5.85 -0.06
CA GLN A 20 -14.12 6.77 1.06
C GLN A 20 -12.74 7.42 1.05
N MET A 21 -12.66 8.66 1.55
CA MET A 21 -11.39 9.37 1.72
C MET A 21 -10.84 9.08 3.11
N ILE A 22 -9.54 8.78 3.18
CA ILE A 22 -8.78 8.68 4.42
C ILE A 22 -7.70 9.74 4.37
N VAL A 23 -7.57 10.52 5.45
CA VAL A 23 -6.53 11.53 5.60
C VAL A 23 -5.48 10.98 6.57
N GLN A 24 -4.24 10.86 6.09
CA GLN A 24 -3.13 10.30 6.85
C GLN A 24 -1.95 11.28 6.85
N VAL A 25 -1.31 11.43 8.01
CA VAL A 25 -0.06 12.17 8.13
C VAL A 25 1.07 11.33 7.54
N ILE A 26 1.85 11.93 6.64
CA ILE A 26 3.03 11.32 6.04
C ILE A 26 4.26 12.19 6.27
N ALA A 27 5.43 11.57 6.28
CA ALA A 27 6.71 12.26 6.28
C ALA A 27 7.30 12.25 4.86
N THR A 28 7.93 13.35 4.46
CA THR A 28 8.68 13.48 3.20
C THR A 28 10.13 13.86 3.51
N PRO A 29 10.94 12.94 4.05
CA PRO A 29 12.34 13.23 4.37
C PRO A 29 13.18 13.38 3.11
N GLU A 30 14.32 14.07 3.23
CA GLU A 30 15.35 14.05 2.19
C GLU A 30 15.98 12.65 2.11
N VAL A 31 16.25 12.20 0.89
CA VAL A 31 16.89 10.90 0.66
C VAL A 31 18.40 11.08 0.78
N ALA A 32 19.02 10.32 1.69
CA ALA A 32 20.47 10.27 1.85
C ALA A 32 21.02 8.98 1.22
N GLU A 33 21.96 9.11 0.30
CA GLU A 33 22.71 8.00 -0.26
C GLU A 33 23.81 7.54 0.73
N VAL A 34 23.90 6.23 0.97
CA VAL A 34 24.89 5.60 1.86
C VAL A 34 25.41 4.31 1.23
N GLU A 35 26.63 3.91 1.59
CA GLU A 35 27.23 2.67 1.08
C GLU A 35 26.57 1.40 1.63
N ASP A 36 26.17 1.41 2.91
CA ASP A 36 25.49 0.30 3.58
C ASP A 36 24.53 0.80 4.66
N LEU A 37 23.50 0.01 4.97
CA LEU A 37 22.53 0.27 6.03
C LEU A 37 22.89 -0.47 7.32
N ASP A 38 22.43 0.04 8.46
CA ASP A 38 22.64 -0.64 9.75
C ASP A 38 21.98 -2.04 9.78
N ALA A 39 22.67 -3.02 10.35
CA ALA A 39 22.14 -4.36 10.51
C ALA A 39 20.91 -4.39 11.43
N THR A 40 19.86 -5.09 11.02
CA THR A 40 18.63 -5.27 11.81
C THR A 40 18.41 -6.73 12.20
N VAL A 41 17.63 -6.98 13.26
CA VAL A 41 17.23 -8.35 13.65
C VAL A 41 16.38 -9.02 12.56
N ARG A 42 15.59 -8.25 11.80
CA ARG A 42 14.74 -8.75 10.72
C ARG A 42 15.52 -9.14 9.46
N ARG A 43 16.70 -8.52 9.22
CA ARG A 43 17.56 -8.76 8.04
C ARG A 43 16.73 -8.78 6.73
N GLU A 44 17.01 -9.72 5.84
CA GLU A 44 16.34 -9.93 4.55
C GLU A 44 14.97 -10.63 4.67
N GLY A 45 14.31 -10.58 5.83
CA GLY A 45 13.02 -11.24 6.07
C GLY A 45 11.91 -10.75 5.12
N VAL A 46 11.65 -11.53 4.06
CA VAL A 46 10.60 -11.30 3.05
C VAL A 46 9.26 -11.96 3.42
N PHE A 47 8.30 -11.96 2.50
CA PHE A 47 6.93 -12.44 2.71
C PHE A 47 6.88 -13.84 3.36
N GLY A 48 6.25 -13.93 4.55
CA GLY A 48 6.08 -15.19 5.29
C GLY A 48 7.30 -15.64 6.11
N SER A 49 8.31 -14.80 6.29
CA SER A 49 9.57 -15.14 7.00
C SER A 49 9.43 -15.47 8.49
N THR A 50 8.24 -15.36 9.07
CA THR A 50 7.97 -15.71 10.48
C THR A 50 7.23 -17.03 10.65
N ASP A 51 7.15 -17.84 9.58
CA ASP A 51 6.32 -19.05 9.49
C ASP A 51 4.84 -18.79 9.84
N VAL A 52 4.01 -19.84 9.77
CA VAL A 52 2.57 -19.82 10.13
C VAL A 52 2.35 -20.29 11.56
#